data_AF-A0A7K0ZF86-F1
#
_entry.id   AF-A0A7K0ZF86-F1
#
_cell.length_a   1.000
_cell.length_b   1.000
_cell.length_c   1.000
_cell.angle_alpha   90.00
_cell.angle_beta   90.00
_cell.angle_gamma   90.00
#
_symmetry.space_group_name_H-M   'P 1'
#
loop_
_entity.id
_entity.type
_entity.pdbx_description
1 polymer ?
#
loop_
_entity_poly.entity_id
_entity_poly.type
_entity_poly.pdbx_seq_one_letter_code
_entity_poly.pdbx_strand_id
1 'polypeptide(L)'
;MFSASTEATEVVLSSGWFLEHAYIIPLIPAVAFALIIFFGKKMPLKGSEFGILSMFGALAMSAGAAYQWIQRVNGAPEEAFIKPVIKTWTWWQNDGVSLGIGQHIDGLSIAILVVVAFISSLVQIYSTEYLHGDRRYTHFFASLTLFSAGMLNMVIAENMIQLILGWELMGLCSFMLIGHWWEEGANSRAALKAFFTTRTGDIGLLVGTSVLFFSANEWTQKTLGVSGFSIRGLS
;
A
#
# COMPACT_ATOMS: atom_id res chain seq x y z
N MET A 1 26.58 -38.51 15.39
CA MET A 1 27.46 -37.52 14.73
C MET A 1 26.55 -36.53 14.02
N PHE A 2 25.98 -35.57 14.78
CA PHE A 2 25.14 -34.50 14.23
C PHE A 2 26.07 -33.31 13.98
N SER A 3 26.44 -33.11 12.72
CA SER A 3 27.33 -32.04 12.29
C SER A 3 26.52 -30.77 12.03
N ALA A 4 26.90 -29.72 12.77
CA ALA A 4 26.80 -28.30 12.43
C ALA A 4 25.47 -27.79 11.83
N SER A 5 24.67 -27.14 12.68
CA SER A 5 23.82 -26.04 12.26
C SER A 5 24.70 -24.99 11.57
N THR A 6 24.61 -24.91 10.25
CA THR A 6 25.16 -23.81 9.47
C THR A 6 24.51 -22.52 9.99
N GLU A 7 25.22 -21.79 10.83
CA GLU A 7 24.93 -20.38 11.10
C GLU A 7 25.00 -19.69 9.74
N ALA A 8 23.83 -19.41 9.15
CA ALA A 8 23.74 -18.63 7.94
C ALA A 8 24.34 -17.26 8.28
N THR A 9 25.57 -17.02 7.79
CA THR A 9 26.29 -15.78 7.97
C THR A 9 25.35 -14.63 7.61
N GLU A 10 24.95 -13.84 8.60
CA GLU A 10 24.03 -12.73 8.38
C GLU A 10 24.71 -11.70 7.49
N VAL A 11 24.45 -11.77 6.18
CA VAL A 11 24.93 -10.75 5.26
C VAL A 11 24.09 -9.50 5.50
N VAL A 12 24.61 -8.58 6.32
CA VAL A 12 24.08 -7.23 6.49
C VAL A 12 24.36 -6.47 5.18
N LEU A 13 23.54 -6.75 4.17
CA LEU A 13 23.57 -6.02 2.91
C LEU A 13 23.06 -4.60 3.17
N SER A 14 23.82 -3.59 2.75
CA SER A 14 23.40 -2.19 2.83
C SER A 14 22.04 -2.03 2.17
N SER A 15 21.09 -1.45 2.89
CA SER A 15 19.83 -1.01 2.30
C SER A 15 20.12 0.28 1.53
N GLY A 16 19.75 0.35 0.26
CA GLY A 16 19.87 1.59 -0.49
C GLY A 16 18.79 2.59 -0.08
N TRP A 17 19.00 3.87 -0.41
CA TRP A 17 18.09 4.96 -0.02
C TRP A 17 16.62 4.74 -0.41
N PHE A 18 16.35 4.16 -1.59
CA PHE A 18 14.97 3.91 -2.05
C PHE A 18 14.29 2.80 -1.25
N LEU A 19 15.01 1.75 -0.87
CA LEU A 19 14.46 0.68 -0.04
C LEU A 19 14.17 1.15 1.39
N GLU A 20 15.02 2.01 1.94
CA GLU A 20 14.80 2.59 3.28
C GLU A 20 13.65 3.60 3.32
N HIS A 21 13.33 4.22 2.17
CA HIS A 21 12.31 5.25 2.04
C HIS A 21 11.10 4.81 1.19
N ALA A 22 10.86 3.51 1.06
CA ALA A 22 9.74 2.99 0.25
C ALA A 22 8.37 3.46 0.76
N TYR A 23 8.24 3.80 2.06
CA TYR A 23 7.04 4.44 2.64
C TYR A 23 6.66 5.77 1.98
N ILE A 24 7.58 6.43 1.26
CA ILE A 24 7.29 7.64 0.49
C ILE A 24 6.42 7.32 -0.75
N ILE A 25 6.52 6.10 -1.30
CA ILE A 25 5.78 5.68 -2.50
C ILE A 25 4.26 5.87 -2.36
N PRO A 26 3.58 5.36 -1.31
CA PRO A 26 2.16 5.64 -1.09
C PRO A 26 1.86 7.05 -0.57
N LEU A 27 2.84 7.70 0.08
CA LEU A 27 2.67 9.05 0.60
C LEU A 27 2.56 10.09 -0.51
N ILE A 28 3.31 9.93 -1.61
CA ILE A 28 3.28 10.81 -2.79
C ILE A 28 1.84 11.00 -3.30
N PRO A 29 1.07 9.95 -3.64
CA PRO A 29 -0.32 10.10 -4.03
C PRO A 29 -1.25 10.55 -2.91
N ALA A 30 -1.01 10.16 -1.66
CA ALA A 30 -1.84 10.63 -0.54
C ALA A 30 -1.76 12.16 -0.38
N VAL A 31 -0.56 12.73 -0.53
CA VAL A 31 -0.35 14.19 -0.53
C VAL A 31 -0.97 14.82 -1.78
N ALA A 32 -0.79 14.22 -2.95
CA ALA A 32 -1.39 14.71 -4.18
C ALA A 32 -2.93 14.73 -4.11
N PHE A 33 -3.55 13.73 -3.50
CA PHE A 33 -5.00 13.73 -3.22
C PHE A 33 -5.42 14.95 -2.40
N ALA A 34 -4.72 15.25 -1.31
CA ALA A 34 -5.01 16.43 -0.50
C ALA A 34 -4.85 17.72 -1.33
N LEU A 35 -3.78 17.82 -2.14
CA LEU A 35 -3.57 18.96 -3.03
C LEU A 35 -4.69 19.10 -4.08
N ILE A 36 -5.20 18.00 -4.64
CA ILE A 36 -6.32 18.02 -5.58
C ILE A 36 -7.59 18.54 -4.90
N ILE A 37 -7.89 18.11 -3.67
CA ILE A 37 -9.07 18.58 -2.95
C ILE A 37 -8.99 20.08 -2.63
N PHE A 38 -7.85 20.55 -2.12
CA PHE A 38 -7.71 21.94 -1.67
C PHE A 38 -7.45 22.93 -2.81
N PHE A 39 -6.65 22.53 -3.80
CA PHE A 39 -6.15 23.43 -4.86
C PHE A 39 -6.60 23.04 -6.27
N GLY A 40 -7.11 21.82 -6.48
CA GLY A 40 -7.43 21.32 -7.82
C GLY A 40 -8.38 22.20 -8.61
N LYS A 41 -9.41 22.78 -7.97
CA LYS A 41 -10.38 23.69 -8.64
C LYS A 41 -9.78 25.02 -9.10
N LYS A 42 -8.62 25.43 -8.56
CA LYS A 42 -7.96 26.71 -8.90
C LYS A 42 -6.95 26.58 -10.04
N MET A 43 -6.68 25.37 -10.51
CA MET A 43 -5.63 25.08 -11.49
C MET A 43 -6.18 24.86 -12.92
N PRO A 44 -5.35 25.08 -13.96
CA PRO A 44 -5.80 25.04 -15.36
C PRO A 44 -6.32 23.67 -15.80
N LEU A 45 -5.71 22.58 -15.33
CA LEU A 45 -6.16 21.20 -15.59
C LEU A 45 -7.05 20.63 -14.46
N LYS A 46 -7.67 21.48 -13.63
CA LYS A 46 -8.64 21.09 -12.59
C LYS A 46 -8.14 19.98 -11.62
N GLY A 47 -6.82 19.83 -11.46
CA GLY A 47 -6.18 18.90 -10.51
C GLY A 47 -5.56 17.62 -11.11
N SER A 48 -5.73 17.31 -12.41
CA SER A 48 -5.14 16.08 -12.98
C SER A 48 -3.60 16.11 -13.03
N GLU A 49 -2.99 17.29 -13.12
CA GLU A 49 -1.54 17.49 -13.05
C GLU A 49 -0.93 16.85 -11.79
N PHE A 50 -1.52 17.11 -10.62
CA PHE A 50 -1.06 16.54 -9.36
C PHE A 50 -1.20 15.02 -9.34
N GLY A 51 -2.32 14.50 -9.83
CA GLY A 51 -2.56 13.06 -9.91
C GLY A 51 -1.51 12.38 -10.78
N ILE A 52 -1.30 12.87 -12.00
CA ILE A 52 -0.34 12.31 -12.95
C ILE A 52 1.10 12.43 -12.43
N LEU A 53 1.51 13.62 -11.99
CA LEU A 53 2.86 13.86 -11.49
C LEU A 53 3.16 12.98 -10.26
N SER A 54 2.18 12.79 -9.38
CA SER A 54 2.32 11.90 -8.23
C SER A 54 2.47 10.44 -8.64
N MET A 55 1.75 9.97 -9.65
CA MET A 55 1.87 8.59 -10.16
C MET A 55 3.23 8.35 -10.81
N PHE A 56 3.72 9.29 -11.62
CA PHE A 56 5.07 9.20 -12.17
C PHE A 56 6.15 9.26 -11.09
N GLY A 57 5.96 10.09 -10.05
CA GLY A 57 6.86 10.12 -8.89
C GLY A 57 6.87 8.79 -8.14
N ALA A 58 5.70 8.21 -7.88
CA ALA A 58 5.57 6.90 -7.26
C ALA A 58 6.20 5.79 -8.12
N LEU A 59 6.00 5.82 -9.44
CA LEU A 59 6.60 4.87 -10.37
C LEU A 59 8.13 4.98 -10.41
N ALA A 60 8.67 6.19 -10.45
CA ALA A 60 10.12 6.42 -10.41
C ALA A 60 10.73 5.91 -9.10
N MET A 61 10.07 6.17 -7.96
CA MET A 61 10.49 5.65 -6.65
C MET A 61 10.43 4.12 -6.60
N SER A 62 9.35 3.50 -7.09
CA SER A 62 9.22 2.05 -7.19
C SER A 62 10.28 1.42 -8.11
N ALA A 63 10.58 2.04 -9.25
CA ALA A 63 11.64 1.59 -10.14
C ALA A 63 13.03 1.70 -9.51
N GLY A 64 13.30 2.79 -8.77
CA GLY A 64 14.52 2.94 -7.98
C GLY A 64 14.66 1.89 -6.89
N ALA A 65 13.58 1.58 -6.17
CA ALA A 65 13.53 0.49 -5.20
C ALA A 65 13.76 -0.88 -5.86
N ALA A 66 13.16 -1.13 -7.02
CA ALA A 66 13.37 -2.37 -7.78
C ALA A 66 14.81 -2.53 -8.26
N TYR A 67 15.42 -1.46 -8.76
CA TYR A 67 16.82 -1.46 -9.16
C TYR A 67 17.75 -1.78 -7.98
N GLN A 68 17.53 -1.15 -6.82
CA GLN A 68 18.30 -1.44 -5.61
C GLN A 68 18.09 -2.87 -5.09
N TRP A 69 16.88 -3.42 -5.24
CA TRP A 69 16.62 -4.81 -4.89
C TRP A 69 17.35 -5.79 -5.81
N ILE A 70 17.35 -5.55 -7.12
CA ILE A 70 18.12 -6.37 -8.07
C ILE A 70 19.61 -6.32 -7.75
N GLN A 71 20.16 -5.16 -7.39
CA GLN A 71 21.55 -5.05 -6.94
C GLN A 71 21.80 -5.86 -5.66
N ARG A 72 20.87 -5.81 -4.70
CA ARG A 72 20.93 -6.59 -3.46
C ARG A 72 20.92 -8.10 -3.72
N VAL A 73 20.12 -8.55 -4.69
CA VAL A 73 20.05 -9.96 -5.11
C VAL A 73 21.33 -10.39 -5.82
N ASN A 74 21.80 -9.61 -6.79
CA ASN A 74 23.01 -9.94 -7.57
C ASN A 74 24.30 -9.87 -6.74
N GLY A 75 24.32 -9.08 -5.66
CA GLY A 75 25.44 -9.00 -4.73
C GLY A 75 25.41 -10.05 -3.61
N ALA A 76 24.35 -10.85 -3.51
CA ALA A 76 24.25 -11.90 -2.51
C ALA A 76 24.93 -13.20 -2.97
N PRO A 77 25.54 -13.99 -2.07
CA PRO A 77 26.02 -15.34 -2.39
C PRO A 77 24.89 -16.22 -2.95
N GLU A 78 25.21 -17.15 -3.87
CA GLU A 78 24.23 -17.95 -4.65
C GLU A 78 23.22 -18.80 -3.85
N GLU A 79 23.31 -18.86 -2.51
CA GLU A 79 22.37 -19.57 -1.63
C GLU A 79 21.90 -18.75 -0.42
N ALA A 80 22.16 -17.43 -0.40
CA ALA A 80 21.81 -16.58 0.74
C ALA A 80 20.34 -16.15 0.69
N PHE A 81 19.60 -16.40 1.78
CA PHE A 81 18.27 -15.82 1.98
C PHE A 81 18.38 -14.30 2.15
N ILE A 82 17.78 -13.55 1.23
CA ILE A 82 17.82 -12.08 1.25
C ILE A 82 16.76 -11.59 2.22
N LYS A 83 17.20 -11.09 3.37
CA LYS A 83 16.29 -10.52 4.38
C LYS A 83 15.54 -9.30 3.81
N PRO A 84 14.22 -9.19 4.06
CA PRO A 84 13.43 -8.03 3.67
C PRO A 84 13.87 -6.77 4.41
N VAL A 85 13.68 -5.61 3.79
CA VAL A 85 13.95 -4.31 4.40
C VAL A 85 12.70 -3.89 5.18
N ILE A 86 12.84 -3.82 6.51
CA ILE A 86 11.72 -3.53 7.40
C ILE A 86 12.01 -2.27 8.20
N LYS A 87 11.03 -1.37 8.25
CA LYS A 87 11.06 -0.18 9.11
C LYS A 87 9.71 -0.04 9.78
N THR A 88 9.71 0.07 11.10
CA THR A 88 8.48 0.15 11.88
C THR A 88 8.56 1.37 12.80
N TRP A 89 7.45 2.09 12.88
CA TRP A 89 7.23 3.19 13.83
C TRP A 89 6.03 2.84 14.70
N THR A 90 6.18 2.99 16.01
CA THR A 90 5.07 2.76 16.93
C THR A 90 4.14 3.95 16.88
N TRP A 91 2.92 3.73 16.40
CA TRP A 91 1.88 4.76 16.29
C TRP A 91 1.08 4.87 17.59
N TRP A 92 0.74 3.74 18.22
CA TRP A 92 0.02 3.71 19.49
C TRP A 92 0.46 2.51 20.33
N GLN A 93 0.54 2.67 21.65
CA GLN A 93 0.92 1.60 22.56
C GLN A 93 0.06 1.68 23.82
N ASN A 94 -0.54 0.56 24.21
CA ASN A 94 -1.27 0.42 25.48
C ASN A 94 -1.18 -1.02 26.00
N ASP A 95 -0.76 -1.16 27.25
CA ASP A 95 -0.77 -2.38 28.08
C ASP A 95 -0.58 -3.71 27.33
N GLY A 96 0.55 -3.84 26.61
CA GLY A 96 0.93 -5.06 25.87
C GLY A 96 0.50 -5.11 24.41
N VAL A 97 -0.27 -4.13 23.89
CA VAL A 97 -0.59 -3.98 22.47
C VAL A 97 0.15 -2.79 21.89
N SER A 98 1.11 -3.04 21.00
CA SER A 98 1.78 -2.01 20.19
C SER A 98 1.22 -2.03 18.76
N LEU A 99 0.62 -0.93 18.35
CA LEU A 99 0.19 -0.67 16.98
C LEU A 99 1.30 0.10 16.26
N GLY A 100 1.94 -0.57 15.31
CA GLY A 100 2.93 0.04 14.43
C GLY A 100 2.32 0.49 13.11
N ILE A 101 2.93 1.48 12.48
CA ILE A 101 2.88 1.69 11.03
C ILE A 101 4.29 1.44 10.52
N GLY A 102 4.44 0.78 9.38
CA GLY A 102 5.75 0.43 8.87
C GLY A 102 5.77 0.21 7.38
N GLN A 103 6.92 -0.27 6.93
CA GLN A 103 7.10 -0.83 5.59
C GLN A 103 7.71 -2.22 5.75
N HIS A 104 7.16 -3.18 5.01
CA HIS A 104 7.76 -4.49 4.80
C HIS A 104 8.06 -4.62 3.31
N ILE A 105 9.36 -4.61 2.96
CA ILE A 105 9.81 -4.61 1.56
C ILE A 105 10.61 -5.87 1.29
N ASP A 106 10.02 -6.76 0.50
CA ASP A 106 10.63 -7.97 -0.04
C ASP A 106 10.55 -7.98 -1.57
N GLY A 107 11.03 -9.05 -2.21
CA GLY A 107 11.04 -9.17 -3.67
C GLY A 107 9.63 -9.17 -4.27
N LEU A 108 8.66 -9.78 -3.58
CA LEU A 108 7.27 -9.80 -4.01
C LEU A 108 6.63 -8.41 -3.93
N SER A 109 6.79 -7.72 -2.80
CA SER A 109 6.25 -6.38 -2.59
C SER A 109 6.76 -5.41 -3.63
N ILE A 110 8.06 -5.47 -3.97
CA ILE A 110 8.65 -4.61 -5.00
C ILE A 110 8.06 -4.88 -6.38
N ALA A 111 7.91 -6.16 -6.77
CA ALA A 111 7.30 -6.51 -8.04
C ALA A 111 5.87 -5.94 -8.15
N ILE A 112 5.08 -6.09 -7.08
CA ILE A 112 3.71 -5.56 -7.03
C ILE A 112 3.71 -4.03 -7.01
N LEU A 113 4.60 -3.37 -6.27
CA LEU A 113 4.72 -1.91 -6.24
C LEU A 113 4.95 -1.30 -7.62
N VAL A 114 5.85 -1.89 -8.41
CA VAL A 114 6.11 -1.43 -9.78
C VAL A 114 4.88 -1.62 -10.66
N VAL A 115 4.24 -2.78 -10.60
CA VAL A 115 3.03 -3.07 -11.40
C VAL A 115 1.89 -2.11 -11.05
N VAL A 116 1.62 -1.91 -9.76
CA VAL A 116 0.56 -1.01 -9.29
C VAL A 116 0.84 0.43 -9.70
N ALA A 117 2.07 0.92 -9.51
CA ALA A 117 2.44 2.28 -9.89
C ALA A 117 2.39 2.48 -11.42
N PHE A 118 2.79 1.47 -12.19
CA PHE A 118 2.77 1.51 -13.65
C PHE A 118 1.33 1.55 -14.19
N ILE A 119 0.48 0.62 -13.76
CA ILE A 119 -0.93 0.57 -14.18
C ILE A 119 -1.65 1.85 -13.72
N SER A 120 -1.43 2.31 -12.48
CA SER A 120 -2.03 3.56 -12.00
C SER A 120 -1.58 4.75 -12.84
N SER A 121 -0.32 4.83 -13.26
CA SER A 121 0.15 5.91 -14.14
C SER A 121 -0.61 5.91 -15.48
N LEU A 122 -0.79 4.74 -16.09
CA LEU A 122 -1.54 4.60 -17.35
C LEU A 122 -3.02 4.98 -17.19
N VAL A 123 -3.65 4.54 -16.10
CA VAL A 123 -5.06 4.86 -15.81
C VAL A 123 -5.24 6.36 -15.60
N GLN A 124 -4.29 7.03 -14.94
CA GLN A 124 -4.33 8.49 -14.73
C GLN A 124 -4.25 9.26 -16.05
N ILE A 125 -3.36 8.84 -16.97
CA ILE A 125 -3.24 9.45 -18.31
C ILE A 125 -4.51 9.17 -19.13
N TYR A 126 -5.00 7.93 -19.13
CA TYR A 126 -6.24 7.60 -19.85
C TYR A 126 -7.44 8.42 -19.36
N SER A 127 -7.53 8.62 -18.04
CA SER A 127 -8.62 9.33 -17.40
C SER A 127 -8.68 10.82 -17.77
N THR A 128 -7.58 11.43 -18.24
CA THR A 128 -7.61 12.86 -18.62
C THR A 128 -8.45 13.11 -19.85
N GLU A 129 -8.35 12.20 -20.83
CA GLU A 129 -9.12 12.28 -22.06
C GLU A 129 -10.52 11.71 -21.87
N TYR A 130 -10.65 10.60 -21.14
CA TYR A 130 -11.95 9.96 -20.91
C TYR A 130 -12.98 10.88 -20.23
N LEU A 131 -12.53 11.74 -19.31
CA LEU A 131 -13.40 12.70 -18.58
C LEU A 131 -13.31 14.12 -19.13
N HIS A 132 -12.84 14.29 -20.37
CA HIS A 132 -12.73 15.60 -20.97
C HIS A 132 -14.09 16.32 -20.96
N GLY A 133 -14.14 17.51 -20.36
CA GLY A 133 -15.37 18.30 -20.26
C GLY A 133 -16.32 17.91 -19.12
N ASP A 134 -16.02 16.90 -18.30
CA ASP A 134 -16.89 16.53 -17.17
C ASP A 134 -16.88 17.62 -16.06
N ARG A 135 -18.05 17.87 -15.47
CA ARG A 135 -18.24 18.85 -14.39
C ARG A 135 -17.51 18.45 -13.10
N ARG A 136 -17.36 17.16 -12.82
CA ARG A 136 -16.82 16.58 -11.57
C ARG A 136 -15.41 16.03 -11.71
N TYR A 137 -14.70 16.43 -12.76
CA TYR A 137 -13.33 16.03 -13.09
C TYR A 137 -12.38 15.99 -11.86
N THR A 138 -12.33 17.06 -11.05
CA THR A 138 -11.46 17.13 -9.86
C THR A 138 -11.77 16.04 -8.83
N HIS A 139 -13.03 15.71 -8.61
CA HIS A 139 -13.43 14.69 -7.62
C HIS A 139 -13.07 13.28 -8.10
N PHE A 140 -13.16 13.02 -9.40
CA PHE A 140 -12.73 11.75 -9.97
C PHE A 140 -11.23 11.56 -9.79
N PHE A 141 -10.42 12.56 -10.19
CA PHE A 141 -8.96 12.49 -10.04
C PHE A 141 -8.51 12.39 -8.59
N ALA A 142 -9.20 13.07 -7.66
CA ALA A 142 -8.95 12.90 -6.23
C ALA A 142 -9.19 11.45 -5.81
N SER A 143 -10.38 10.91 -6.11
CA SER A 143 -10.75 9.53 -5.73
C SER A 143 -9.81 8.49 -6.35
N LEU A 144 -9.42 8.69 -7.61
CA LEU A 144 -8.50 7.82 -8.33
C LEU A 144 -7.08 7.87 -7.75
N THR A 145 -6.60 9.06 -7.38
CA THR A 145 -5.28 9.23 -6.75
C THR A 145 -5.26 8.61 -5.34
N LEU A 146 -6.33 8.77 -4.57
CA LEU A 146 -6.47 8.15 -3.25
C LEU A 146 -6.60 6.62 -3.34
N PHE A 147 -7.26 6.10 -4.37
CA PHE A 147 -7.32 4.66 -4.65
C PHE A 147 -5.91 4.07 -4.86
N SER A 148 -5.10 4.74 -5.69
CA SER A 148 -3.69 4.35 -5.89
C SER A 148 -2.86 4.47 -4.61
N ALA A 149 -3.10 5.48 -3.77
CA ALA A 149 -2.44 5.60 -2.46
C ALA A 149 -2.77 4.42 -1.54
N GLY A 150 -4.05 4.01 -1.49
CA GLY A 150 -4.51 2.86 -0.71
C GLY A 150 -3.89 1.55 -1.19
N MET A 151 -3.85 1.32 -2.51
CA MET A 151 -3.19 0.14 -3.09
C MET A 151 -1.71 0.09 -2.73
N LEU A 152 -0.97 1.18 -2.93
CA LEU A 152 0.46 1.23 -2.61
C LEU A 152 0.73 1.07 -1.11
N ASN A 153 -0.13 1.62 -0.24
CA ASN A 153 0.00 1.48 1.21
C ASN A 153 -0.25 0.03 1.65
N MET A 154 -1.22 -0.64 1.04
CA MET A 154 -1.53 -2.04 1.32
C MET A 154 -0.35 -2.96 0.96
N VAL A 155 0.33 -2.70 -0.15
CA VAL A 155 1.47 -3.52 -0.61
C VAL A 155 2.65 -3.44 0.34
N ILE A 156 2.93 -2.27 0.93
CA ILE A 156 4.04 -2.12 1.88
C ILE A 156 3.66 -2.46 3.32
N ALA A 157 2.43 -2.88 3.59
CA ALA A 157 1.91 -3.00 4.94
C ALA A 157 2.75 -3.99 5.77
N GLU A 158 3.19 -3.54 6.95
CA GLU A 158 4.00 -4.37 7.86
C GLU A 158 3.16 -5.15 8.88
N ASN A 159 1.92 -4.71 9.08
CA ASN A 159 0.95 -5.33 9.98
C ASN A 159 -0.44 -5.37 9.35
N MET A 160 -1.27 -6.27 9.87
CA MET A 160 -2.63 -6.52 9.40
C MET A 160 -3.51 -5.27 9.50
N ILE A 161 -3.29 -4.41 10.50
CA ILE A 161 -4.08 -3.19 10.66
C ILE A 161 -3.77 -2.19 9.55
N GLN A 162 -2.49 -1.99 9.23
CA GLN A 162 -2.09 -1.16 8.08
C GLN A 162 -2.62 -1.73 6.75
N LEU A 163 -2.66 -3.06 6.60
CA LEU A 163 -3.25 -3.72 5.44
C LEU A 163 -4.75 -3.42 5.35
N ILE A 164 -5.49 -3.61 6.45
CA ILE A 164 -6.93 -3.29 6.53
C ILE A 164 -7.18 -1.82 6.22
N LEU A 165 -6.34 -0.90 6.71
CA LEU A 165 -6.47 0.53 6.39
C LEU A 165 -6.34 0.81 4.89
N GLY A 166 -5.37 0.20 4.21
CA GLY A 166 -5.24 0.32 2.75
C GLY A 166 -6.44 -0.29 2.02
N TRP A 167 -6.89 -1.45 2.47
CA TRP A 167 -8.04 -2.18 1.93
C TRP A 167 -9.34 -1.37 2.01
N GLU A 168 -9.64 -0.81 3.19
CA GLU A 168 -10.81 0.03 3.45
C GLU A 168 -10.79 1.32 2.63
N LEU A 169 -9.61 1.94 2.51
CA LEU A 169 -9.43 3.14 1.69
C LEU A 169 -9.75 2.85 0.22
N MET A 170 -9.27 1.72 -0.31
CA MET A 170 -9.59 1.28 -1.66
C MET A 170 -11.10 1.01 -1.83
N GLY A 171 -11.75 0.38 -0.85
CA GLY A 171 -13.19 0.14 -0.85
C GLY A 171 -14.01 1.44 -0.91
N LEU A 172 -13.63 2.44 -0.11
CA LEU A 172 -14.25 3.78 -0.13
C LEU A 172 -14.06 4.47 -1.48
N CYS A 173 -12.84 4.49 -2.01
CA CYS A 173 -12.56 5.11 -3.30
C CYS A 173 -13.27 4.41 -4.46
N SER A 174 -13.37 3.07 -4.43
CA SER A 174 -14.14 2.30 -5.41
C SER A 174 -15.61 2.70 -5.41
N PHE A 175 -16.22 2.85 -4.24
CA PHE A 175 -17.59 3.37 -4.13
C PHE A 175 -17.75 4.76 -4.75
N MET A 176 -16.80 5.67 -4.49
CA MET A 176 -16.82 7.03 -5.06
C MET A 176 -16.64 7.03 -6.58
N LEU A 177 -15.79 6.14 -7.12
CA LEU A 177 -15.54 6.03 -8.56
C LEU A 177 -16.72 5.41 -9.31
N ILE A 178 -17.30 4.32 -8.79
CA ILE A 178 -18.50 3.69 -9.39
C ILE A 178 -19.70 4.64 -9.33
N GLY A 179 -19.83 5.36 -8.21
CA GLY A 179 -20.89 6.35 -7.99
C GLY A 179 -20.65 7.72 -8.63
N HIS A 180 -19.68 7.87 -9.53
CA HIS A 180 -19.29 9.18 -10.07
C HIS A 180 -20.48 9.95 -10.67
N TRP A 181 -21.27 9.28 -11.51
CA TRP A 181 -22.52 9.79 -12.08
C TRP A 181 -23.73 9.40 -11.22
N TRP A 182 -23.74 9.79 -9.94
CA TRP A 182 -24.80 9.46 -8.98
C TRP A 182 -26.20 9.98 -9.35
N GLU A 183 -26.30 10.94 -10.26
CA GLU A 183 -27.58 11.48 -10.75
C GLU A 183 -28.41 10.39 -11.44
N GLU A 184 -27.74 9.39 -12.03
CA GLU A 184 -28.38 8.19 -12.54
C GLU A 184 -28.60 7.19 -11.40
N GLY A 185 -29.87 6.90 -11.12
CA GLY A 185 -30.24 5.94 -10.07
C GLY A 185 -29.65 4.54 -10.29
N ALA A 186 -29.34 4.16 -11.53
CA ALA A 186 -28.66 2.90 -11.84
C ALA A 186 -27.24 2.85 -11.27
N ASN A 187 -26.45 3.92 -11.46
CA ASN A 187 -25.05 3.99 -11.01
C ASN A 187 -24.96 4.06 -9.49
N SER A 188 -25.86 4.82 -8.85
CA SER A 188 -25.95 4.88 -7.39
C SER A 188 -26.28 3.52 -6.76
N ARG A 189 -27.22 2.76 -7.36
CA ARG A 189 -27.53 1.39 -6.91
C ARG A 189 -26.36 0.42 -7.15
N ALA A 190 -25.64 0.56 -8.27
CA ALA A 190 -24.48 -0.26 -8.56
C ALA A 190 -23.34 0.00 -7.56
N ALA A 191 -23.07 1.26 -7.22
CA ALA A 191 -22.07 1.65 -6.22
C ALA A 191 -22.41 1.06 -4.84
N LEU A 192 -23.67 1.18 -4.40
CA LEU A 192 -24.13 0.59 -3.14
C LEU A 192 -24.01 -0.94 -3.15
N LYS A 193 -24.40 -1.60 -4.25
CA LYS A 193 -24.28 -3.06 -4.37
C LYS A 193 -22.82 -3.49 -4.24
N ALA A 194 -21.91 -2.86 -4.97
CA ALA A 194 -20.48 -3.15 -4.90
C ALA A 194 -19.94 -2.94 -3.48
N PHE A 195 -20.26 -1.80 -2.86
CA PHE A 195 -19.81 -1.48 -1.50
C PHE A 195 -20.29 -2.49 -0.46
N PHE A 196 -21.57 -2.88 -0.48
CA PHE A 196 -22.08 -3.87 0.48
C PHE A 196 -21.53 -5.27 0.23
N THR A 197 -21.32 -5.67 -1.04
CA THR A 197 -20.68 -6.95 -1.35
C THR A 197 -19.23 -7.00 -0.82
N THR A 198 -18.43 -5.95 -1.05
CA THR A 198 -17.07 -5.87 -0.51
C THR A 198 -17.08 -5.83 1.01
N ARG A 199 -17.95 -5.00 1.60
CA ARG A 199 -18.09 -4.88 3.06
C ARG A 199 -18.42 -6.20 3.74
N THR A 200 -19.21 -7.06 3.09
CA THR A 200 -19.50 -8.40 3.59
C THR A 200 -18.24 -9.28 3.61
N GLY A 201 -17.38 -9.15 2.59
CA GLY A 201 -16.07 -9.80 2.56
C GLY A 201 -15.12 -9.27 3.64
N ASP A 202 -15.14 -7.96 3.90
CA ASP A 202 -14.29 -7.31 4.91
C ASP A 202 -14.56 -7.86 6.32
N ILE A 203 -15.80 -8.28 6.63
CA ILE A 203 -16.12 -8.96 7.89
C ILE A 203 -15.27 -10.23 8.05
N GLY A 204 -15.09 -11.00 6.98
CA GLY A 204 -14.24 -12.19 6.99
C GLY A 204 -12.78 -11.85 7.27
N LEU A 205 -12.26 -10.80 6.65
CA LEU A 205 -10.90 -10.31 6.91
C LEU A 205 -10.73 -9.86 8.37
N LEU A 206 -11.67 -9.08 8.90
CA LEU A 206 -11.65 -8.60 10.29
C LEU A 206 -11.73 -9.75 11.30
N VAL A 207 -12.59 -10.74 11.05
CA VAL A 207 -12.70 -11.94 11.90
C VAL A 207 -11.40 -12.74 11.83
N GLY A 208 -10.83 -12.95 10.64
CA GLY A 208 -9.56 -13.65 10.46
C GLY A 208 -8.41 -12.97 11.21
N THR A 209 -8.26 -11.65 11.05
CA THR A 209 -7.26 -10.87 11.79
C THR A 209 -7.48 -10.93 13.29
N SER A 210 -8.73 -10.90 13.76
CA SER A 210 -9.04 -11.01 15.18
C SER A 210 -8.66 -12.38 15.75
N VAL A 211 -8.99 -13.47 15.04
CA VAL A 211 -8.62 -14.84 15.44
C VAL A 211 -7.11 -15.01 15.49
N LEU A 212 -6.39 -14.52 14.48
CA LEU A 212 -4.93 -14.54 14.46
C LEU A 212 -4.33 -13.79 15.65
N PHE A 213 -4.84 -12.59 15.96
CA PHE A 213 -4.39 -11.83 17.11
C PHE A 213 -4.63 -12.59 18.42
N PHE A 214 -5.85 -13.03 18.71
CA PHE A 214 -6.13 -13.69 19.99
C PHE A 214 -5.45 -15.05 20.14
N SER A 215 -5.19 -15.76 19.04
CA SER A 215 -4.59 -17.11 19.10
C SER A 215 -3.07 -17.09 19.08
N ALA A 216 -2.45 -16.16 18.35
CA ALA A 216 -1.01 -16.14 18.11
C ALA A 216 -0.26 -15.05 18.89
N ASN A 217 -0.94 -14.03 19.45
CA ASN A 217 -0.25 -12.86 20.03
C ASN A 217 0.73 -13.23 21.16
N GLU A 218 0.39 -14.14 22.08
CA GLU A 218 1.33 -14.56 23.13
C GLU A 218 2.59 -15.24 22.56
N TRP A 219 2.40 -16.10 21.55
CA TRP A 219 3.51 -16.78 20.89
C TRP A 219 4.39 -15.79 20.10
N THR A 220 3.78 -14.87 19.37
CA THR A 220 4.48 -13.85 18.57
C THR A 220 5.25 -12.88 19.46
N GLN A 221 4.68 -12.45 20.59
CA GLN A 221 5.40 -11.59 21.55
C GLN A 221 6.59 -12.31 22.18
N LYS A 222 6.42 -13.58 22.56
CA LYS A 222 7.48 -14.37 23.20
C LYS A 222 8.62 -14.73 22.23
N THR A 223 8.31 -15.02 20.97
CA THR A 223 9.28 -15.55 20.00
C THR A 223 9.91 -14.45 19.15
N LEU A 224 9.12 -13.47 18.72
CA LEU A 224 9.52 -12.43 17.77
C LEU A 224 9.57 -11.03 18.39
N GLY A 225 9.07 -10.85 19.62
CA GLY A 225 9.03 -9.54 20.29
C GLY A 225 8.13 -8.51 19.59
N VAL A 226 7.25 -8.96 18.69
CA VAL A 226 6.32 -8.11 17.94
C VAL A 226 4.87 -8.38 18.32
N SER A 227 4.00 -7.42 18.06
CA SER A 227 2.56 -7.56 18.25
C SER A 227 1.98 -8.67 17.35
N GLY A 228 0.96 -9.39 17.83
CA GLY A 228 0.24 -10.41 17.06
C GLY A 228 -0.46 -9.89 15.80
N PHE A 229 -0.49 -8.56 15.59
CA PHE A 229 -0.93 -7.96 14.34
C PHE A 229 0.16 -7.88 13.26
N SER A 230 1.43 -8.11 13.61
CA SER A 230 2.53 -8.05 12.65
C SER A 230 2.45 -9.21 11.66
N ILE A 231 2.63 -8.92 10.37
CA ILE A 231 2.62 -9.93 9.30
C ILE A 231 3.79 -10.91 9.47
N ARG A 232 4.85 -10.49 10.16
CA ARG A 232 6.02 -11.32 10.49
C ARG A 232 5.66 -12.57 11.29
N GLY A 233 4.57 -12.55 12.06
CA GLY A 233 4.12 -13.72 12.80
C GLY A 233 3.52 -14.82 11.92
N LEU A 234 3.29 -14.53 10.64
CA LEU A 234 2.66 -15.44 9.66
C LEU A 234 3.66 -16.01 8.64
N SER A 235 4.88 -15.46 8.56
CA SER A 235 5.92 -15.79 7.58
C SER A 235 7.07 -16.59 8.18
#